data_AF-A0A7K3ISN5-F1
#
_entry.id   AF-A0A7K3ISN5-F1
#
_cell.length_a   1.000
_cell.length_b   1.000
_cell.length_c   1.000
_cell.angle_alpha   90.00
_cell.angle_beta   90.00
_cell.angle_gamma   90.00
#
_symmetry.space_group_name_H-M   'P 1'
#
loop_
_entity.id
_entity.type
_entity.pdbx_description
1 polymer ?
#
loop_
_entity_poly.entity_id
_entity_poly.type
_entity_poly.pdbx_seq_one_letter_code
_entity_poly.pdbx_strand_id
1 'polypeptide(L)'
;MKRNLLLILALTIILSGCGSSKKQLEKGNYDSAIASAVKQLRKDSDDEKQIEILHRSYTIANEQDNERIRFLKVEGRPQNWDEVYQIYKRMSDRQSLVRTVLPLSLGNKTVEFPYVDYMNEMIAAKRKSADYYFAHGNELMKNKTKDSYRQAYTEFVRAKDYVGDYENIDNRIREAHDLGMSRVYVTINNTTLINFPQEFQEDILSVDLQALNTEWVEYYTLDLDKNVQYDYLINVNIRNIAVSPDQTAQLDSVIKRDIEDGFTYQLDSKGNVMKDTAGNDIKIKKYKTLQCALISTLQTKSCAIEGDIETIQENPTKLLKKDPIGARSTFENVSARAVGDIGALNARQLQKTKTQIVPFPSDIEMVIRCSESLKQAIRGSIQSNRRLIF
;
A
#
# COMPACT_ATOMS: atom_id res chain seq x y z
N MET A 1 -9.42 10.68 30.69
CA MET A 1 -8.14 9.95 30.64
C MET A 1 -7.31 10.27 29.38
N LYS A 2 -7.87 10.21 28.15
CA LYS A 2 -7.15 10.56 26.90
C LYS A 2 -6.58 12.00 26.85
N ARG A 3 -7.29 12.99 27.42
CA ARG A 3 -6.82 14.39 27.47
C ARG A 3 -5.61 14.61 28.39
N ASN A 4 -5.54 13.87 29.49
CA ASN A 4 -4.40 13.93 30.42
C ASN A 4 -3.20 13.14 29.89
N LEU A 5 -3.44 12.06 29.13
CA LEU A 5 -2.39 11.31 28.43
C LEU A 5 -1.71 12.15 27.35
N LEU A 6 -2.47 12.95 26.60
CA LEU A 6 -1.94 13.89 25.59
C LEU A 6 -1.13 15.02 26.23
N LEU A 7 -1.54 15.54 27.39
CA LEU A 7 -0.79 16.54 28.15
C LEU A 7 0.52 15.98 28.72
N ILE A 8 0.52 14.75 29.22
CA ILE A 8 1.74 14.08 29.71
C ILE A 8 2.68 13.75 28.55
N LEU A 9 2.16 13.33 27.39
CA LEU A 9 2.95 13.08 26.18
C LEU A 9 3.52 14.37 25.58
N ALA A 10 2.77 15.47 25.60
CA ALA A 10 3.27 16.79 25.21
C ALA A 10 4.35 17.30 26.17
N LEU A 11 4.18 17.09 27.48
CA LEU A 11 5.15 17.49 28.49
C LEU A 11 6.46 16.67 28.40
N THR A 12 6.39 15.36 28.10
CA THR A 12 7.59 14.54 27.88
C THR A 12 8.32 14.89 26.58
N ILE A 13 7.61 15.31 25.53
CA ILE A 13 8.22 15.81 24.28
C ILE A 13 8.93 17.17 24.50
N ILE A 14 8.37 18.05 25.34
CA ILE A 14 8.99 19.34 25.69
C ILE A 14 10.22 19.12 26.60
N LEU A 15 10.18 18.15 27.51
CA LEU A 15 11.30 17.81 28.42
C LEU A 15 12.42 17.00 27.75
N SER A 16 12.20 16.46 26.54
CA SER A 16 13.24 15.77 25.76
C SER A 16 13.93 16.66 24.72
N GLY A 17 13.47 17.90 24.54
CA GLY A 17 14.13 18.92 23.74
C GLY A 17 15.20 19.68 24.54
N CYS A 18 16.45 19.62 24.09
CA CYS A 18 17.64 20.25 24.70
C CYS A 18 18.09 19.62 26.03
N GLY A 19 18.67 18.42 25.96
CA GLY A 19 19.61 18.00 26.99
C GLY A 19 20.73 19.05 27.11
N SER A 20 20.93 19.59 28.32
CA SER A 20 22.03 20.52 28.61
C SER A 20 23.35 19.96 28.07
N SER A 21 24.17 20.80 27.42
CA SER A 21 25.49 20.44 26.89
C SER A 21 26.35 19.75 27.95
N LYS A 22 26.30 20.23 29.20
CA LYS A 22 26.95 19.63 30.37
C LYS A 22 26.47 18.20 30.63
N LYS A 23 25.16 17.97 30.60
CA LYS A 23 24.55 16.65 30.82
C LYS A 23 24.93 15.66 29.71
N GLN A 24 25.07 16.12 28.47
CA GLN A 24 25.52 15.27 27.35
C GLN A 24 27.00 14.90 27.50
N LEU A 25 27.85 15.87 27.90
CA LEU A 25 29.26 15.62 28.21
C LEU A 25 29.42 14.60 29.33
N GLU A 26 28.70 14.75 30.45
CA GLU A 26 28.72 13.82 31.60
C GLU A 26 28.26 12.40 31.23
N LYS A 27 27.40 12.28 30.21
CA LYS A 27 26.94 10.99 29.68
C LYS A 27 27.88 10.36 28.65
N GLY A 28 28.96 11.05 28.26
CA GLY A 28 29.85 10.61 27.18
C GLY A 28 29.28 10.81 25.77
N ASN A 29 28.18 11.56 25.62
CA ASN A 29 27.57 11.86 24.32
C ASN A 29 28.22 13.10 23.69
N TYR A 30 29.51 13.01 23.36
CA TYR A 30 30.32 14.18 23.01
C TYR A 30 29.82 14.94 21.78
N ASP A 31 29.41 14.29 20.69
CA ASP A 31 28.86 14.98 19.51
C ASP A 31 27.57 15.76 19.82
N SER A 32 26.72 15.21 20.70
CA SER A 32 25.52 15.91 21.17
C SER A 32 25.86 17.07 22.10
N ALA A 33 26.90 16.93 22.93
CA ALA A 33 27.41 18.00 23.78
C ALA A 33 27.97 19.15 22.93
N ILE A 34 28.76 18.84 21.89
CA ILE A 34 29.29 19.80 20.91
C ILE A 34 28.14 20.54 20.22
N ALA A 35 27.18 19.82 19.65
CA ALA A 35 26.06 20.44 18.95
C ALA A 35 25.24 21.36 19.87
N SER A 36 25.05 20.95 21.12
CA SER A 36 24.34 21.75 22.13
C SER A 36 25.13 22.99 22.54
N ALA A 37 26.44 22.85 22.74
CA ALA A 37 27.33 23.97 23.10
C ALA A 37 27.42 24.98 21.95
N VAL A 38 27.64 24.53 20.71
CA VAL A 38 27.63 25.39 19.51
C VAL A 38 26.31 26.14 19.38
N LYS A 39 25.17 25.48 19.64
CA LYS A 39 23.85 26.13 19.61
C LYS A 39 23.73 27.25 20.66
N GLN A 40 24.33 27.09 21.84
CA GLN A 40 24.32 28.13 22.86
C GLN A 40 25.32 29.25 22.54
N LEU A 41 26.52 28.91 22.05
CA LEU A 41 27.55 29.88 21.64
C LEU A 41 27.13 30.77 20.46
N ARG A 42 26.24 30.28 19.60
CA ARG A 42 25.61 31.13 18.56
C ARG A 42 24.69 32.22 19.14
N LYS A 43 24.21 32.05 20.38
CA LYS A 43 23.38 33.04 21.06
C LYS A 43 24.22 33.97 21.94
N ASP A 44 25.23 33.41 22.59
CA ASP A 44 26.16 34.11 23.47
C ASP A 44 27.56 33.54 23.26
N SER A 45 28.37 34.23 22.46
CA SER A 45 29.72 33.78 22.08
C SER A 45 30.71 33.79 23.25
N ASP A 46 30.40 34.51 24.32
CA ASP A 46 31.26 34.72 25.48
C ASP A 46 30.88 33.81 26.67
N ASP A 47 29.93 32.88 26.49
CA ASP A 47 29.56 31.90 27.53
C ASP A 47 30.71 30.93 27.80
N GLU A 48 31.56 31.30 28.77
CA GLU A 48 32.75 30.55 29.18
C GLU A 48 32.46 29.07 29.47
N LYS A 49 31.30 28.74 30.06
CA LYS A 49 30.94 27.35 30.36
C LYS A 49 30.71 26.55 29.08
N GLN A 50 30.10 27.16 28.07
CA GLN A 50 29.86 26.49 26.80
C GLN A 50 31.15 26.35 25.99
N ILE A 51 32.05 27.34 26.07
CA ILE A 51 33.40 27.25 25.48
C ILE A 51 34.17 26.07 26.08
N GLU A 52 34.18 25.93 27.42
CA GLU A 52 34.83 24.80 28.11
C GLU A 52 34.23 23.45 27.72
N ILE A 53 32.89 23.34 27.70
CA ILE A 53 32.20 22.10 27.33
C ILE A 53 32.47 21.74 25.87
N LEU A 54 32.47 22.73 24.97
CA LEU A 54 32.77 22.55 23.56
C LEU A 54 34.19 22.04 23.37
N HIS A 55 35.18 22.73 23.96
CA HIS A 55 36.59 22.37 23.86
C HIS A 55 36.82 20.94 24.38
N ARG A 56 36.36 20.63 25.60
CA ARG A 56 36.53 19.31 26.20
C ARG A 56 35.85 18.20 25.38
N SER A 57 34.61 18.42 24.94
CA SER A 57 33.87 17.41 24.17
C SER A 57 34.51 17.19 22.80
N TYR A 58 34.98 18.26 22.14
CA TYR A 58 35.66 18.20 20.85
C TYR A 58 36.98 17.41 20.94
N THR A 59 37.81 17.69 21.95
CA THR A 59 39.06 16.97 22.18
C THR A 59 38.82 15.48 22.38
N ILE A 60 37.92 15.12 23.31
CA ILE A 60 37.67 13.71 23.65
C ILE A 60 37.06 12.97 22.44
N ALA A 61 36.09 13.56 21.74
CA ALA A 61 35.47 12.92 20.58
C ALA A 61 36.50 12.65 19.47
N ASN A 62 37.36 13.62 19.18
CA ASN A 62 38.40 13.47 18.17
C ASN A 62 39.46 12.44 18.57
N GLU A 63 39.83 12.37 19.85
CA GLU A 63 40.75 11.35 20.36
C GLU A 63 40.17 9.95 20.17
N GLN A 64 38.91 9.73 20.58
CA GLN A 64 38.22 8.45 20.43
C GLN A 64 38.09 8.03 18.95
N ASP A 65 37.71 8.96 18.08
CA ASP A 65 37.60 8.71 16.65
C ASP A 65 38.96 8.34 16.01
N ASN A 66 40.03 9.06 16.38
CA ASN A 66 41.38 8.77 15.91
C ASN A 66 41.89 7.40 16.40
N GLU A 67 41.62 7.04 17.66
CA GLU A 67 41.95 5.73 18.20
C GLU A 67 41.18 4.62 17.50
N ARG A 68 39.89 4.82 17.23
CA ARG A 68 39.06 3.85 16.50
C ARG A 68 39.56 3.66 15.06
N ILE A 69 39.87 4.76 14.36
CA ILE A 69 40.49 4.68 13.02
C ILE A 69 41.81 3.91 13.08
N ARG A 70 42.67 4.18 14.08
CA ARG A 70 43.94 3.47 14.24
C ARG A 70 43.71 1.97 14.44
N PHE A 71 42.79 1.59 15.32
CA PHE A 71 42.41 0.20 15.55
C PHE A 71 41.94 -0.48 14.26
N LEU A 72 40.99 0.12 13.54
CA LEU A 72 40.41 -0.43 12.32
C LEU A 72 41.45 -0.63 11.21
N LYS A 73 42.38 0.32 11.07
CA LYS A 73 43.48 0.23 10.10
C LYS A 73 44.50 -0.85 10.47
N VAL A 74 44.80 -1.02 11.76
CA VAL A 74 45.70 -2.08 12.25
C VAL A 74 45.08 -3.46 12.10
N GLU A 75 43.77 -3.59 12.33
CA GLU A 75 43.05 -4.85 12.13
C GLU A 75 43.06 -5.30 10.67
N GLY A 76 43.12 -4.34 9.72
CA GLY A 76 43.41 -4.61 8.31
C GLY A 76 42.30 -5.34 7.53
N ARG A 77 41.10 -5.48 8.10
CA ARG A 77 39.97 -6.11 7.41
C ARG A 77 39.38 -5.18 6.34
N PRO A 78 39.14 -5.65 5.10
CA PRO A 78 38.57 -4.82 4.04
C PRO A 78 37.23 -4.15 4.39
N GLN A 79 36.34 -4.84 5.11
CA GLN A 79 35.05 -4.28 5.54
C GLN A 79 35.17 -3.07 6.48
N ASN A 80 36.32 -2.88 7.13
CA ASN A 80 36.51 -1.79 8.10
C ASN A 80 36.54 -0.42 7.41
N TRP A 81 36.84 -0.36 6.11
CA TRP A 81 36.96 0.91 5.40
C TRP A 81 35.65 1.70 5.35
N ASP A 82 34.50 1.02 5.41
CA ASP A 82 33.18 1.66 5.54
C ASP A 82 33.14 2.49 6.84
N GLU A 83 33.44 1.87 7.97
CA GLU A 83 33.46 2.55 9.26
C GLU A 83 34.52 3.66 9.32
N VAL A 84 35.72 3.40 8.78
CA VAL A 84 36.79 4.41 8.70
C VAL A 84 36.32 5.65 7.94
N TYR A 85 35.64 5.49 6.80
CA TYR A 85 35.06 6.61 6.07
C TYR A 85 34.02 7.36 6.91
N GLN A 86 33.10 6.65 7.57
CA GLN A 86 32.06 7.28 8.39
C GLN A 86 32.65 8.07 9.57
N ILE A 87 33.74 7.59 10.17
CA ILE A 87 34.44 8.32 11.24
C ILE A 87 35.09 9.59 10.68
N TYR A 88 35.85 9.51 9.58
CA TYR A 88 36.43 10.72 8.98
C TYR A 88 35.37 11.74 8.58
N LYS A 89 34.25 11.29 8.00
CA LYS A 89 33.11 12.16 7.68
C LYS A 89 32.58 12.84 8.94
N ARG A 90 32.37 12.09 10.02
CA ARG A 90 31.89 12.62 11.31
C ARG A 90 32.85 13.67 11.89
N MET A 91 34.16 13.42 11.85
CA MET A 91 35.18 14.38 12.30
C MET A 91 35.16 15.66 11.44
N SER A 92 35.01 15.52 10.12
CA SER A 92 34.87 16.66 9.20
C SER A 92 33.59 17.46 9.45
N ASP A 93 32.46 16.78 9.65
CA ASP A 93 31.16 17.39 9.98
C ASP A 93 31.23 18.12 11.33
N ARG A 94 31.86 17.50 12.34
CA ARG A 94 32.11 18.09 13.66
C ARG A 94 32.96 19.37 13.56
N GLN A 95 34.08 19.30 12.85
CA GLN A 95 34.94 20.47 12.62
C GLN A 95 34.18 21.61 11.93
N SER A 96 33.41 21.28 10.88
CA SER A 96 32.59 22.26 10.15
C SER A 96 31.55 22.92 11.05
N LEU A 97 30.92 22.15 11.96
CA LEU A 97 29.98 22.67 12.93
C LEU A 97 30.65 23.65 13.92
N VAL A 98 31.80 23.28 14.48
CA VAL A 98 32.54 24.13 15.44
C VAL A 98 33.02 25.42 14.78
N ARG A 99 33.47 25.38 13.52
CA ARG A 99 33.90 26.56 12.76
C ARG A 99 32.84 27.67 12.68
N THR A 100 31.56 27.34 12.84
CA THR A 100 30.47 28.34 12.80
C THR A 100 30.43 29.29 14.00
N VAL A 101 31.19 29.02 15.06
CA VAL A 101 31.25 29.85 16.28
C VAL A 101 32.65 30.37 16.58
N LEU A 102 33.64 30.12 15.71
CA LEU A 102 35.00 30.63 15.88
C LEU A 102 35.11 32.08 15.36
N PRO A 103 36.02 32.90 15.92
CA PRO A 103 36.93 32.61 17.03
C PRO A 103 36.23 32.63 18.40
N LEU A 104 36.76 31.87 19.37
CA LEU A 104 36.29 31.84 20.77
C LEU A 104 37.44 32.21 21.71
N SER A 105 37.13 32.91 22.80
CA SER A 105 38.12 33.31 23.81
C SER A 105 37.63 33.01 25.22
N LEU A 106 38.53 32.53 26.08
CA LEU A 106 38.31 32.32 27.50
C LEU A 106 39.18 33.34 28.27
N GLY A 107 38.56 34.41 28.75
CA GLY A 107 39.28 35.60 29.23
C GLY A 107 40.17 36.19 28.12
N ASN A 108 41.47 36.35 28.42
CA ASN A 108 42.45 36.89 27.46
C ASN A 108 43.11 35.82 26.57
N LYS A 109 42.62 34.58 26.59
CA LYS A 109 43.20 33.45 25.82
C LYS A 109 42.24 32.99 24.74
N THR A 110 42.71 32.94 23.49
CA THR A 110 41.95 32.32 22.39
C THR A 110 41.93 30.80 22.57
N VAL A 111 40.76 30.19 22.41
CA VAL A 111 40.60 28.72 22.41
C VAL A 111 40.71 28.23 20.97
N GLU A 112 41.73 27.41 20.72
CA GLU A 112 42.04 26.96 19.37
C GLU A 112 41.37 25.62 19.03
N PHE A 113 40.90 25.54 17.79
CA PHE A 113 40.39 24.31 17.19
C PHE A 113 41.16 24.09 15.89
N PRO A 114 42.31 23.38 15.93
CA PRO A 114 43.15 23.18 14.77
C PRO A 114 42.37 22.56 13.60
N TYR A 115 42.55 23.13 12.41
CA TYR A 115 41.95 22.60 11.20
C TYR A 115 42.75 21.39 10.71
N VAL A 116 42.07 20.26 10.52
CA VAL A 116 42.61 19.07 9.87
C VAL A 116 41.82 18.83 8.59
N ASP A 117 42.53 18.68 7.48
CA ASP A 117 41.93 18.28 6.21
C ASP A 117 41.80 16.75 6.17
N TYR A 118 40.57 16.25 6.18
CA TYR A 118 40.26 14.81 6.09
C TYR A 118 39.88 14.37 4.67
N MET A 119 39.89 15.28 3.69
CA MET A 119 39.33 15.03 2.36
C MET A 119 40.03 13.86 1.66
N ASN A 120 41.36 13.81 1.71
CA ASN A 120 42.14 12.75 1.06
C ASN A 120 41.88 11.39 1.72
N GLU A 121 41.81 11.35 3.05
CA GLU A 121 41.51 10.15 3.82
C GLU A 121 40.09 9.65 3.55
N MET A 122 39.12 10.56 3.45
CA MET A 122 37.75 10.23 3.07
C MET A 122 37.70 9.64 1.66
N ILE A 123 38.35 10.26 0.66
CA ILE A 123 38.40 9.75 -0.71
C ILE A 123 39.04 8.36 -0.75
N ALA A 124 40.17 8.18 -0.07
CA ALA A 124 40.86 6.90 -0.01
C ALA A 124 40.00 5.82 0.68
N ALA A 125 39.31 6.17 1.78
CA ALA A 125 38.43 5.25 2.48
C ALA A 125 37.22 4.87 1.63
N LYS A 126 36.57 5.84 0.95
CA LYS A 126 35.48 5.57 -0.02
C LYS A 126 35.92 4.59 -1.09
N ARG A 127 37.09 4.80 -1.70
CA ARG A 127 37.58 3.91 -2.75
C ARG A 127 37.78 2.49 -2.23
N LYS A 128 38.41 2.33 -1.07
CA LYS A 128 38.62 1.00 -0.46
C LYS A 128 37.33 0.32 -0.03
N SER A 129 36.34 1.08 0.43
CA SER A 129 35.00 0.55 0.70
C SER A 129 34.35 0.04 -0.59
N ALA A 130 34.40 0.82 -1.67
CA ALA A 130 33.88 0.40 -2.97
C ALA A 130 34.59 -0.87 -3.48
N ASP A 131 35.91 -0.94 -3.37
CA ASP A 131 36.69 -2.13 -3.75
C ASP A 131 36.23 -3.37 -2.95
N TYR A 132 36.00 -3.23 -1.63
CA TYR A 132 35.49 -4.31 -0.79
C TYR A 132 34.09 -4.75 -1.20
N TYR A 133 33.13 -3.83 -1.27
CA TYR A 133 31.74 -4.12 -1.61
C TYR A 133 31.64 -4.76 -3.00
N PHE A 134 32.41 -4.27 -3.97
CA PHE A 134 32.46 -4.87 -5.30
C PHE A 134 33.04 -6.29 -5.26
N ALA A 135 34.17 -6.50 -4.58
CA ALA A 135 34.78 -7.83 -4.46
C ALA A 135 33.85 -8.83 -3.75
N HIS A 136 33.20 -8.40 -2.67
CA HIS A 136 32.26 -9.22 -1.91
C HIS A 136 30.99 -9.54 -2.71
N GLY A 137 30.44 -8.56 -3.44
CA GLY A 137 29.35 -8.81 -4.39
C GLY A 137 29.71 -9.88 -5.42
N ASN A 138 30.91 -9.81 -6.01
CA ASN A 138 31.37 -10.85 -6.94
C ASN A 138 31.55 -12.23 -6.28
N GLU A 139 31.92 -12.29 -5.00
CA GLU A 139 32.00 -13.55 -4.26
C GLU A 139 30.61 -14.16 -4.06
N LEU A 140 29.63 -13.34 -3.64
CA LEU A 140 28.24 -13.76 -3.46
C LEU A 140 27.63 -14.30 -4.76
N MET A 141 27.95 -13.71 -5.92
CA MET A 141 27.50 -14.20 -7.23
C MET A 141 27.94 -15.66 -7.50
N LYS A 142 29.04 -16.13 -6.90
CA LYS A 142 29.54 -17.51 -7.11
C LYS A 142 28.65 -18.58 -6.46
N ASN A 143 27.86 -18.22 -5.46
CA ASN A 143 26.96 -19.15 -4.77
C ASN A 143 25.81 -19.65 -5.64
N LYS A 144 25.46 -18.91 -6.71
CA LYS A 144 24.42 -19.26 -7.67
C LYS A 144 23.03 -19.50 -7.05
N THR A 145 22.71 -18.79 -5.98
CA THR A 145 21.36 -18.78 -5.37
C THR A 145 20.73 -17.40 -5.52
N LYS A 146 19.39 -17.36 -5.68
CA LYS A 146 18.63 -16.11 -5.78
C LYS A 146 18.97 -15.15 -4.63
N ASP A 147 18.99 -15.65 -3.40
CA ASP A 147 19.32 -14.87 -2.20
C ASP A 147 20.73 -14.28 -2.26
N SER A 148 21.73 -15.06 -2.70
CA SER A 148 23.10 -14.52 -2.84
C SER A 148 23.19 -13.45 -3.93
N TYR A 149 22.42 -13.57 -5.01
CA TYR A 149 22.36 -12.52 -6.04
C TYR A 149 21.72 -11.22 -5.52
N ARG A 150 20.69 -11.31 -4.67
CA ARG A 150 20.08 -10.13 -4.01
C ARG A 150 21.02 -9.44 -3.05
N GLN A 151 21.78 -10.24 -2.29
CA GLN A 151 22.84 -9.71 -1.44
C GLN A 151 23.93 -9.05 -2.30
N ALA A 152 24.37 -9.70 -3.39
CA ALA A 152 25.36 -9.15 -4.31
C ALA A 152 24.90 -7.83 -4.93
N TYR A 153 23.64 -7.73 -5.35
CA TYR A 153 23.04 -6.47 -5.82
C TYR A 153 23.18 -5.36 -4.78
N THR A 154 22.85 -5.65 -3.51
CA THR A 154 22.99 -4.68 -2.42
C THR A 154 24.43 -4.23 -2.24
N GLU A 155 25.40 -5.15 -2.33
CA GLU A 155 26.82 -4.84 -2.25
C GLU A 155 27.28 -3.97 -3.43
N PHE A 156 26.86 -4.28 -4.66
CA PHE A 156 27.18 -3.47 -5.84
C PHE A 156 26.57 -2.07 -5.77
N VAL A 157 25.34 -1.93 -5.29
CA VAL A 157 24.71 -0.62 -5.05
C VAL A 157 25.53 0.18 -4.04
N ARG A 158 25.96 -0.44 -2.93
CA ARG A 158 26.84 0.22 -1.95
C ARG A 158 28.17 0.65 -2.53
N ALA A 159 28.79 -0.18 -3.38
CA ALA A 159 30.02 0.20 -4.07
C ALA A 159 29.81 1.42 -4.97
N LYS A 160 28.68 1.48 -5.69
CA LYS A 160 28.29 2.62 -6.53
C LYS A 160 28.02 3.90 -5.71
N ASP A 161 27.38 3.78 -4.55
CA ASP A 161 27.14 4.92 -3.65
C ASP A 161 28.47 5.55 -3.17
N TYR A 162 29.50 4.72 -3.01
CA TYR A 162 30.84 5.17 -2.65
C TYR A 162 31.60 5.78 -3.83
N VAL A 163 31.55 5.12 -4.99
CA VAL A 163 32.25 5.51 -6.21
C VAL A 163 31.31 5.31 -7.40
N GLY A 164 30.67 6.39 -7.86
CA GLY A 164 29.60 6.32 -8.85
C GLY A 164 30.03 5.76 -10.21
N ASP A 165 31.28 5.95 -10.58
CA ASP A 165 31.92 5.49 -11.82
C ASP A 165 32.82 4.26 -11.62
N TYR A 166 32.55 3.46 -10.58
CA TYR A 166 33.30 2.23 -10.35
C TYR A 166 33.21 1.30 -11.57
N GLU A 167 34.36 0.75 -11.99
CA GLU A 167 34.46 0.01 -13.24
C GLU A 167 33.47 -1.16 -13.31
N ASN A 168 32.70 -1.20 -14.41
CA ASN A 168 31.70 -2.24 -14.69
C ASN A 168 30.56 -2.37 -13.65
N ILE A 169 30.38 -1.37 -12.77
CA ILE A 169 29.43 -1.47 -11.65
C ILE A 169 27.97 -1.61 -12.11
N ASP A 170 27.56 -0.85 -13.13
CA ASP A 170 26.19 -0.87 -13.64
C ASP A 170 25.80 -2.20 -14.26
N ASN A 171 26.76 -2.86 -14.92
CA ASN A 171 26.53 -4.18 -15.49
C ASN A 171 26.38 -5.23 -14.39
N ARG A 172 27.20 -5.15 -13.34
CA ARG A 172 27.10 -6.06 -12.18
C ARG A 172 25.80 -5.88 -11.41
N ILE A 173 25.34 -4.64 -11.23
CA ILE A 173 24.04 -4.35 -10.62
C ILE A 173 22.91 -5.00 -11.44
N ARG A 174 22.88 -4.79 -12.76
CA ARG A 174 21.86 -5.40 -13.64
C ARG A 174 21.92 -6.92 -13.62
N GLU A 175 23.11 -7.50 -13.77
CA GLU A 175 23.31 -8.95 -13.76
C GLU A 175 22.84 -9.60 -12.44
N ALA A 176 23.22 -9.02 -11.30
CA ALA A 176 22.79 -9.51 -9.98
C ALA A 176 21.27 -9.39 -9.80
N HIS A 177 20.67 -8.29 -10.28
CA HIS A 177 19.23 -8.10 -10.25
C HIS A 177 18.50 -9.15 -11.09
N ASP A 178 18.90 -9.32 -12.35
CA ASP A 178 18.25 -10.24 -13.30
C ASP A 178 18.35 -11.71 -12.86
N LEU A 179 19.49 -12.08 -12.24
CA LEU A 179 19.71 -13.41 -11.69
C LEU A 179 18.98 -13.61 -10.35
N GLY A 180 18.86 -12.57 -9.53
CA GLY A 180 18.12 -12.57 -8.26
C GLY A 180 16.60 -12.51 -8.41
N MET A 181 16.10 -12.14 -9.59
CA MET A 181 14.68 -12.04 -9.92
C MET A 181 14.00 -13.42 -9.93
N SER A 182 12.90 -13.57 -9.19
CA SER A 182 12.03 -14.74 -9.23
C SER A 182 10.92 -14.55 -10.24
N ARG A 183 10.88 -15.43 -11.24
CA ARG A 183 9.91 -15.36 -12.35
C ARG A 183 8.77 -16.32 -12.12
N VAL A 184 7.56 -15.81 -12.15
CA VAL A 184 6.33 -16.56 -11.87
C VAL A 184 5.51 -16.65 -13.15
N TYR A 185 5.23 -17.86 -13.62
CA TYR A 185 4.33 -18.06 -14.74
C TYR A 185 2.92 -18.38 -14.26
N VAL A 186 1.94 -17.58 -14.68
CA VAL A 186 0.54 -17.73 -14.28
C VAL A 186 -0.26 -18.26 -15.46
N THR A 187 -0.91 -19.40 -15.25
CA THR A 187 -1.74 -20.06 -16.27
C THR A 187 -3.17 -20.23 -15.80
N ILE A 188 -4.10 -20.33 -16.74
CA ILE A 188 -5.48 -20.71 -16.48
C ILE A 188 -5.81 -22.02 -17.20
N ASN A 189 -6.25 -23.01 -16.43
CA ASN A 189 -6.64 -24.32 -16.93
C ASN A 189 -8.15 -24.47 -16.74
N ASN A 190 -8.91 -24.47 -17.84
CA ASN A 190 -10.34 -24.72 -17.81
C ASN A 190 -10.62 -26.17 -18.24
N THR A 191 -11.09 -26.99 -17.30
CA THR A 191 -11.47 -28.40 -17.58
C THR A 191 -12.98 -28.60 -17.67
N THR A 192 -13.76 -27.52 -17.82
CA THR A 192 -15.22 -27.57 -17.87
C THR A 192 -15.73 -27.68 -19.31
N LEU A 193 -17.03 -27.94 -19.47
CA LEU A 193 -17.68 -28.01 -20.79
C LEU A 193 -17.88 -26.63 -21.44
N ILE A 194 -17.87 -25.55 -20.65
CA ILE A 194 -18.04 -24.18 -21.12
C ILE A 194 -16.65 -23.63 -21.45
N ASN A 195 -16.33 -23.58 -22.74
CA ASN A 195 -15.09 -23.01 -23.22
C ASN A 195 -15.16 -21.48 -23.22
N PHE A 196 -14.10 -20.85 -22.74
CA PHE A 196 -13.93 -19.40 -22.84
C PHE A 196 -13.37 -19.02 -24.21
N PRO A 197 -13.75 -17.87 -24.78
CA PRO A 197 -12.96 -17.25 -25.84
C PRO A 197 -11.52 -17.05 -25.37
N GLN A 198 -10.53 -17.23 -26.24
CA GLN A 198 -9.13 -17.05 -25.87
C GLN A 198 -8.84 -15.64 -25.33
N GLU A 199 -9.40 -14.62 -25.97
CA GLU A 199 -9.30 -13.22 -25.54
C GLU A 199 -9.78 -13.01 -24.09
N PHE A 200 -10.78 -13.78 -23.65
CA PHE A 200 -11.29 -13.71 -22.27
C PHE A 200 -10.30 -14.32 -21.27
N GLN A 201 -9.62 -15.40 -21.63
CA GLN A 201 -8.58 -15.99 -20.78
C GLN A 201 -7.40 -15.04 -20.59
N GLU A 202 -6.99 -14.37 -21.67
CA GLU A 202 -5.92 -13.37 -21.66
C GLU A 202 -6.32 -12.13 -20.86
N ASP A 203 -7.56 -11.66 -20.98
CA ASP A 203 -8.09 -10.52 -20.22
C ASP A 203 -8.13 -10.80 -18.70
N ILE A 204 -8.45 -12.02 -18.27
CA ILE A 204 -8.41 -12.42 -16.85
C ILE A 204 -7.02 -12.24 -16.23
N LEU A 205 -5.95 -12.41 -17.03
CA LEU A 205 -4.58 -12.46 -16.53
C LEU A 205 -3.78 -11.15 -16.78
N SER A 206 -4.03 -10.47 -17.90
CA SER A 206 -3.08 -9.50 -18.49
C SER A 206 -2.74 -8.25 -17.67
N VAL A 207 -3.72 -7.54 -17.09
CA VAL A 207 -3.47 -6.21 -16.49
C VAL A 207 -3.27 -6.26 -14.97
N ASP A 208 -3.97 -7.16 -14.27
CA ASP A 208 -3.95 -7.19 -12.81
C ASP A 208 -2.67 -7.82 -12.23
N LEU A 209 -2.02 -8.72 -12.97
CA LEU A 209 -0.87 -9.48 -12.46
C LEU A 209 0.44 -8.70 -12.55
N GLN A 210 0.64 -7.88 -13.59
CA GLN A 210 1.81 -7.00 -13.67
C GLN A 210 1.87 -6.00 -12.50
N ALA A 211 0.70 -5.57 -12.01
CA ALA A 211 0.59 -4.70 -10.83
C ALA A 211 1.02 -5.39 -9.52
N LEU A 212 1.26 -6.71 -9.54
CA LEU A 212 1.77 -7.48 -8.41
C LEU A 212 3.30 -7.59 -8.40
N ASN A 213 3.98 -7.14 -9.47
CA ASN A 213 5.43 -7.17 -9.55
C ASN A 213 6.07 -6.40 -8.39
N THR A 214 7.21 -6.91 -7.92
CA THR A 214 8.05 -6.27 -6.89
C THR A 214 9.49 -6.18 -7.39
N GLU A 215 10.40 -5.62 -6.60
CA GLU A 215 11.83 -5.57 -6.96
C GLU A 215 12.41 -6.96 -7.27
N TRP A 216 11.88 -8.03 -6.67
CA TRP A 216 12.45 -9.39 -6.77
C TRP A 216 11.50 -10.43 -7.35
N VAL A 217 10.29 -10.04 -7.75
CA VAL A 217 9.29 -10.97 -8.28
C VAL A 217 8.58 -10.35 -9.47
N GLU A 218 8.56 -11.09 -10.58
CA GLU A 218 7.85 -10.71 -11.80
C GLU A 218 6.85 -11.80 -12.20
N TYR A 219 5.63 -11.38 -12.55
CA TYR A 219 4.56 -12.24 -13.00
C TYR A 219 4.40 -12.18 -14.52
N TYR A 220 4.33 -13.34 -15.14
CA TYR A 220 4.19 -13.54 -16.58
C TYR A 220 2.92 -14.33 -16.87
N THR A 221 2.18 -13.90 -17.89
CA THR A 221 0.90 -14.52 -18.30
C THR A 221 0.93 -15.05 -19.71
N LEU A 222 1.95 -14.65 -20.47
CA LEU A 222 2.24 -15.12 -21.81
C LEU A 222 3.64 -15.69 -21.77
N ASP A 223 3.80 -16.88 -22.34
CA ASP A 223 5.12 -17.47 -22.54
C ASP A 223 5.80 -16.76 -23.71
N LEU A 224 6.40 -15.59 -23.43
CA LEU A 224 6.94 -14.69 -24.44
C LEU A 224 8.27 -15.20 -25.03
N ASP A 225 8.96 -16.12 -24.36
CA ASP A 225 10.24 -16.66 -24.81
C ASP A 225 10.52 -18.04 -24.18
N LYS A 226 10.76 -19.05 -25.02
CA LYS A 226 11.09 -20.42 -24.60
C LYS A 226 12.37 -20.51 -23.77
N ASN A 227 13.17 -19.44 -23.74
CA ASN A 227 14.41 -19.37 -22.96
C ASN A 227 14.21 -18.83 -21.55
N VAL A 228 13.02 -18.34 -21.18
CA VAL A 228 12.75 -17.88 -19.82
C VAL A 228 12.54 -19.09 -18.92
N GLN A 229 13.40 -19.23 -17.92
CA GLN A 229 13.20 -20.20 -16.85
C GLN A 229 12.34 -19.56 -15.76
N TYR A 230 11.18 -20.16 -15.50
CA TYR A 230 10.31 -19.77 -14.41
C TYR A 230 10.71 -20.51 -13.14
N ASP A 231 10.76 -19.78 -12.03
CA ASP A 231 11.07 -20.31 -10.71
C ASP A 231 9.81 -20.82 -10.00
N TYR A 232 8.64 -20.31 -10.42
CA TYR A 232 7.34 -20.68 -9.87
C TYR A 232 6.27 -20.75 -10.94
N LEU A 233 5.30 -21.65 -10.73
CA LEU A 233 4.07 -21.74 -11.51
C LEU A 233 2.88 -21.43 -10.61
N ILE A 234 1.95 -20.60 -11.10
CA ILE A 234 0.64 -20.39 -10.50
C ILE A 234 -0.40 -20.89 -11.49
N ASN A 235 -1.05 -22.00 -11.15
CA ASN A 235 -2.07 -22.60 -11.98
C ASN A 235 -3.45 -22.28 -11.43
N VAL A 236 -4.22 -21.50 -12.19
CA VAL A 236 -5.63 -21.20 -11.91
C VAL A 236 -6.48 -22.29 -12.56
N ASN A 237 -6.92 -23.27 -11.77
CA ASN A 237 -7.67 -24.42 -12.25
C ASN A 237 -9.18 -24.19 -12.08
N ILE A 238 -9.90 -23.97 -13.17
CA ILE A 238 -11.37 -23.87 -13.18
C ILE A 238 -11.96 -25.28 -13.27
N ARG A 239 -12.67 -25.69 -12.22
CA ARG A 239 -13.17 -27.06 -12.03
C ARG A 239 -14.65 -27.17 -12.38
N ASN A 240 -15.43 -26.14 -12.08
CA ASN A 240 -16.87 -26.13 -12.28
C ASN A 240 -17.35 -24.74 -12.70
N ILE A 241 -18.28 -24.70 -13.65
CA ILE A 241 -19.01 -23.51 -14.03
C ILE A 241 -20.48 -23.91 -14.06
N ALA A 242 -21.26 -23.31 -13.17
CA ALA A 242 -22.70 -23.53 -13.08
C ALA A 242 -23.43 -22.25 -13.48
N VAL A 243 -24.29 -22.33 -14.48
CA VAL A 243 -25.24 -21.27 -14.84
C VAL A 243 -26.64 -21.79 -14.51
N SER A 244 -27.41 -21.02 -13.73
CA SER A 244 -28.78 -21.40 -13.41
C SER A 244 -29.67 -21.28 -14.64
N PRO A 245 -30.75 -22.08 -14.75
CA PRO A 245 -31.81 -21.82 -15.70
C PRO A 245 -32.41 -20.42 -15.53
N ASP A 246 -33.09 -19.95 -16.56
CA ASP A 246 -33.83 -18.70 -16.54
C ASP A 246 -35.00 -18.81 -15.54
N GLN A 247 -35.00 -17.98 -14.51
CA GLN A 247 -36.05 -17.98 -13.49
C GLN A 247 -36.89 -16.72 -13.57
N THR A 248 -38.21 -16.88 -13.55
CA THR A 248 -39.16 -15.78 -13.49
C THR A 248 -40.12 -16.01 -12.34
N ALA A 249 -40.21 -15.05 -11.43
CA ALA A 249 -41.16 -15.05 -10.33
C ALA A 249 -42.13 -13.87 -10.47
N GLN A 250 -43.42 -14.09 -10.26
CA GLN A 250 -44.45 -13.05 -10.28
C GLN A 250 -45.02 -12.84 -8.87
N LEU A 251 -45.20 -11.56 -8.51
CA LEU A 251 -45.85 -11.15 -7.28
C LEU A 251 -46.98 -10.17 -7.62
N ASP A 252 -48.20 -10.59 -7.28
CA ASP A 252 -49.41 -9.80 -7.45
C ASP A 252 -49.74 -9.09 -6.15
N SER A 253 -49.87 -7.76 -6.19
CA SER A 253 -50.20 -6.94 -5.03
C SER A 253 -51.34 -6.00 -5.34
N VAL A 254 -52.38 -6.00 -4.51
CA VAL A 254 -53.48 -5.03 -4.62
C VAL A 254 -53.13 -3.83 -3.74
N ILE A 255 -52.91 -2.69 -4.39
CA ILE A 255 -52.62 -1.41 -3.72
C ILE A 255 -53.89 -0.58 -3.68
N LYS A 256 -54.26 -0.12 -2.48
CA LYS A 256 -55.38 0.80 -2.26
C LYS A 256 -54.87 2.10 -1.68
N ARG A 257 -55.41 3.23 -2.14
CA ARG A 257 -55.10 4.56 -1.60
C ARG A 257 -56.34 5.41 -1.55
N ASP A 258 -56.66 5.92 -0.37
CA ASP A 258 -57.73 6.91 -0.22
C ASP A 258 -57.19 8.28 -0.59
N ILE A 259 -57.85 8.93 -1.54
CA ILE A 259 -57.58 10.31 -1.92
C ILE A 259 -58.80 11.17 -1.61
N GLU A 260 -58.57 12.44 -1.28
CA GLU A 260 -59.65 13.41 -1.12
C GLU A 260 -60.34 13.64 -2.47
N ASP A 261 -61.64 13.34 -2.53
CA ASP A 261 -62.52 13.43 -3.69
C ASP A 261 -63.58 14.50 -3.44
N GLY A 262 -63.10 15.71 -3.21
CA GLY A 262 -63.92 16.87 -2.87
C GLY A 262 -64.47 16.85 -1.45
N PHE A 263 -65.59 17.54 -1.24
CA PHE A 263 -66.23 17.68 0.06
C PHE A 263 -67.75 17.59 -0.07
N THR A 264 -68.40 17.13 0.99
CA THR A 264 -69.85 17.25 1.17
C THR A 264 -70.14 18.29 2.24
N TYR A 265 -71.33 18.89 2.19
CA TYR A 265 -71.76 19.82 3.23
C TYR A 265 -72.39 19.05 4.39
N GLN A 266 -72.04 19.41 5.62
CA GLN A 266 -72.75 18.92 6.79
C GLN A 266 -74.14 19.56 6.84
N LEU A 267 -75.19 18.76 7.01
CA LEU A 267 -76.56 19.25 7.12
C LEU A 267 -77.01 19.29 8.59
N ASP A 268 -77.81 20.30 8.95
CA ASP A 268 -78.48 20.38 10.25
C ASP A 268 -79.69 19.41 10.32
N SER A 269 -80.34 19.34 11.48
CA SER A 269 -81.51 18.47 11.69
C SER A 269 -82.72 18.80 10.81
N LYS A 270 -82.69 19.90 10.06
CA LYS A 270 -83.73 20.38 9.15
C LYS A 270 -83.31 20.25 7.68
N GLY A 271 -82.11 19.75 7.39
CA GLY A 271 -81.60 19.54 6.03
C GLY A 271 -80.91 20.76 5.40
N ASN A 272 -80.63 21.84 6.16
CA ASN A 272 -79.89 23.00 5.65
C ASN A 272 -78.38 22.83 5.87
N VAL A 273 -77.55 23.46 5.03
CA VAL A 273 -76.09 23.46 5.19
C VAL A 273 -75.71 24.12 6.51
N MET A 274 -75.06 23.35 7.37
CA MET A 274 -74.59 23.76 8.69
C MET A 274 -73.42 24.74 8.52
N LYS A 275 -73.44 25.81 9.31
CA LYS A 275 -72.41 26.85 9.32
C LYS A 275 -71.61 26.78 10.63
N ASP A 276 -70.32 27.07 10.56
CA ASP A 276 -69.45 27.19 11.72
C ASP A 276 -69.77 28.46 12.53
N THR A 277 -69.09 28.64 13.66
CA THR A 277 -69.25 29.82 14.53
C THR A 277 -68.86 31.15 13.87
N ALA A 278 -68.20 31.13 12.71
CA ALA A 278 -67.87 32.30 11.90
C ALA A 278 -68.80 32.49 10.69
N GLY A 279 -69.82 31.62 10.50
CA GLY A 279 -70.80 31.69 9.42
C GLY A 279 -70.39 30.97 8.11
N ASN A 280 -69.26 30.26 8.09
CA ASN A 280 -68.80 29.52 6.91
C ASN A 280 -69.43 28.13 6.84
N ASP A 281 -69.70 27.63 5.64
CA ASP A 281 -70.27 26.29 5.47
C ASP A 281 -69.29 25.20 5.95
N ILE A 282 -69.79 24.27 6.77
CA ILE A 282 -69.00 23.16 7.26
C ILE A 282 -68.87 22.11 6.17
N LYS A 283 -67.63 21.96 5.67
CA LYS A 283 -67.26 21.00 4.63
C LYS A 283 -66.67 19.74 5.26
N ILE A 284 -67.28 18.60 5.00
CA ILE A 284 -66.77 17.29 5.35
C ILE A 284 -66.00 16.76 4.15
N LYS A 285 -64.71 16.47 4.32
CA LYS A 285 -63.89 15.89 3.26
C LYS A 285 -64.47 14.54 2.85
N LYS A 286 -64.69 14.37 1.55
CA LYS A 286 -65.09 13.09 0.96
C LYS A 286 -63.83 12.39 0.47
N TYR A 287 -63.74 11.09 0.70
CA TYR A 287 -62.63 10.28 0.20
C TYR A 287 -63.13 9.28 -0.82
N LYS A 288 -62.32 9.03 -1.84
CA LYS A 288 -62.49 7.93 -2.80
C LYS A 288 -61.28 7.00 -2.67
N THR A 289 -61.56 5.70 -2.55
CA THR A 289 -60.52 4.67 -2.59
C THR A 289 -60.13 4.39 -4.04
N LEU A 290 -58.90 4.71 -4.40
CA LEU A 290 -58.28 4.23 -5.63
C LEU A 290 -57.75 2.81 -5.40
N GLN A 291 -57.84 1.97 -6.44
CA GLN A 291 -57.32 0.60 -6.39
C GLN A 291 -56.53 0.29 -7.67
N CYS A 292 -55.34 -0.28 -7.50
CA CYS A 292 -54.49 -0.77 -8.57
C CYS A 292 -53.92 -2.14 -8.20
N ALA A 293 -54.04 -3.11 -9.09
CA ALA A 293 -53.23 -4.31 -9.03
C ALA A 293 -51.85 -4.01 -9.62
N LEU A 294 -50.79 -4.21 -8.83
CA LEU A 294 -49.41 -4.11 -9.25
C LEU A 294 -48.85 -5.52 -9.39
N ILE A 295 -48.56 -5.93 -10.61
CA ILE A 295 -48.08 -7.27 -10.95
C ILE A 295 -46.60 -7.13 -11.25
N SER A 296 -45.76 -7.52 -10.28
CA SER A 296 -44.30 -7.40 -10.37
C SER A 296 -43.71 -8.70 -10.89
N THR A 297 -42.81 -8.61 -11.87
CA THR A 297 -42.05 -9.74 -12.41
C THR A 297 -40.58 -9.57 -12.06
N LEU A 298 -40.01 -10.55 -11.38
CA LEU A 298 -38.59 -10.66 -11.08
C LEU A 298 -37.98 -11.74 -12.00
N GLN A 299 -37.04 -11.35 -12.84
CA GLN A 299 -36.22 -12.26 -13.64
C GLN A 299 -34.86 -12.43 -12.95
N THR A 300 -34.45 -13.66 -12.70
CA THR A 300 -33.16 -13.98 -12.10
C THR A 300 -32.43 -15.05 -12.90
N LYS A 301 -31.13 -14.86 -13.08
CA LYS A 301 -30.20 -15.87 -13.59
C LYS A 301 -28.87 -15.70 -12.88
N SER A 302 -28.22 -16.78 -12.50
CA SER A 302 -27.00 -16.74 -11.72
C SER A 302 -25.91 -17.58 -12.37
N CYS A 303 -24.66 -17.20 -12.15
CA CYS A 303 -23.49 -17.97 -12.52
C CYS A 303 -22.57 -18.10 -11.31
N ALA A 304 -21.99 -19.29 -11.15
CA ALA A 304 -20.93 -19.58 -10.21
C ALA A 304 -19.78 -20.27 -10.95
N ILE A 305 -18.57 -19.75 -10.75
CA ILE A 305 -17.32 -20.36 -11.19
C ILE A 305 -16.60 -20.83 -9.93
N GLU A 306 -16.15 -22.08 -9.92
CA GLU A 306 -15.46 -22.70 -8.78
C GLU A 306 -14.19 -23.41 -9.25
N GLY A 307 -13.14 -23.34 -8.44
CA GLY A 307 -11.84 -23.86 -8.80
C GLY A 307 -10.83 -23.82 -7.68
N ASP A 308 -9.56 -23.95 -8.05
CA ASP A 308 -8.43 -23.86 -7.14
C ASP A 308 -7.25 -23.14 -7.79
N ILE A 309 -6.43 -22.47 -6.97
CA ILE A 309 -5.14 -21.93 -7.37
C ILE A 309 -4.05 -22.73 -6.71
N GLU A 310 -3.14 -23.25 -7.53
CA GLU A 310 -1.96 -24.00 -7.09
C GLU A 310 -0.72 -23.14 -7.29
N THR A 311 0.07 -22.94 -6.23
CA THR A 311 1.40 -22.32 -6.30
C THR A 311 2.44 -23.42 -6.19
N ILE A 312 3.28 -23.54 -7.22
CA ILE A 312 4.28 -24.58 -7.37
C ILE A 312 5.63 -23.90 -7.52
N GLN A 313 6.63 -24.38 -6.78
CA GLN A 313 8.03 -24.02 -7.01
C GLN A 313 8.62 -24.98 -8.04
N GLU A 314 9.39 -24.45 -8.99
CA GLU A 314 10.19 -25.23 -9.92
C GLU A 314 11.62 -25.40 -9.37
N ASN A 315 12.23 -26.56 -9.60
CA ASN A 315 13.60 -26.89 -9.18
C ASN A 315 13.88 -26.82 -7.65
N PRO A 316 13.49 -27.83 -6.86
CA PRO A 316 12.73 -29.02 -7.26
C PRO A 316 11.23 -28.72 -7.34
N THR A 317 10.52 -29.41 -8.24
CA THR A 317 9.07 -29.28 -8.37
C THR A 317 8.36 -29.63 -7.07
N LYS A 318 7.69 -28.64 -6.47
CA LYS A 318 6.99 -28.80 -5.20
C LYS A 318 5.74 -27.94 -5.15
N LEU A 319 4.58 -28.57 -4.89
CA LEU A 319 3.36 -27.85 -4.55
C LEU A 319 3.54 -27.17 -3.20
N LEU A 320 3.58 -25.84 -3.20
CA LEU A 320 3.72 -25.04 -1.99
C LEU A 320 2.35 -24.81 -1.33
N LYS A 321 1.33 -24.57 -2.16
CA LYS A 321 0.01 -24.17 -1.69
C LYS A 321 -1.07 -24.47 -2.72
N LYS A 322 -2.26 -24.80 -2.22
CA LYS A 322 -3.50 -24.95 -2.98
C LYS A 322 -4.62 -24.25 -2.23
N ASP A 323 -5.25 -23.26 -2.85
CA ASP A 323 -6.36 -22.50 -2.27
C ASP A 323 -7.60 -22.59 -3.16
N PRO A 324 -8.80 -22.80 -2.57
CA PRO A 324 -10.03 -22.74 -3.34
C PRO A 324 -10.27 -21.31 -3.84
N ILE A 325 -10.79 -21.20 -5.05
CA ILE A 325 -11.25 -19.93 -5.61
C ILE A 325 -12.67 -20.07 -6.13
N GLY A 326 -13.39 -18.95 -6.13
CA GLY A 326 -14.69 -18.90 -6.75
C GLY A 326 -15.15 -17.49 -7.02
N ALA A 327 -16.05 -17.38 -8.00
CA ALA A 327 -16.69 -16.14 -8.40
C ALA A 327 -18.18 -16.40 -8.62
N ARG A 328 -19.01 -15.42 -8.28
CA ARG A 328 -20.46 -15.48 -8.50
C ARG A 328 -20.95 -14.18 -9.11
N SER A 329 -21.96 -14.30 -9.96
CA SER A 329 -22.68 -13.17 -10.53
C SER A 329 -24.16 -13.49 -10.66
N THR A 330 -25.01 -12.50 -10.47
CA THR A 330 -26.46 -12.64 -10.59
C THR A 330 -26.98 -11.53 -11.49
N PHE A 331 -27.67 -11.93 -12.56
CA PHE A 331 -28.53 -11.06 -13.33
C PHE A 331 -29.88 -10.96 -12.63
N GLU A 332 -30.32 -9.74 -12.37
CA GLU A 332 -31.65 -9.44 -11.85
C GLU A 332 -32.31 -8.36 -12.71
N ASN A 333 -33.55 -8.59 -13.15
CA ASN A 333 -34.40 -7.56 -13.72
C ASN A 333 -35.75 -7.55 -13.01
N VAL A 334 -36.18 -6.36 -12.58
CA VAL A 334 -37.49 -6.15 -11.95
C VAL A 334 -38.32 -5.25 -12.84
N SER A 335 -39.46 -5.76 -13.29
CA SER A 335 -40.48 -4.99 -14.00
C SER A 335 -41.82 -5.12 -13.29
N ALA A 336 -42.73 -4.19 -13.55
CA ALA A 336 -44.09 -4.28 -13.05
C ALA A 336 -45.09 -3.76 -14.07
N ARG A 337 -46.30 -4.30 -14.05
CA ARG A 337 -47.44 -3.72 -14.76
C ARG A 337 -48.52 -3.29 -13.76
N ALA A 338 -49.08 -2.11 -14.00
CA ALA A 338 -50.19 -1.57 -13.23
C ALA A 338 -51.50 -1.85 -13.97
N VAL A 339 -52.48 -2.41 -13.26
CA VAL A 339 -53.83 -2.66 -13.78
C VAL A 339 -54.83 -2.02 -12.82
N GLY A 340 -55.52 -0.97 -13.29
CA GLY A 340 -56.44 -0.17 -12.47
C GLY A 340 -56.00 1.30 -12.38
N ASP A 341 -56.32 1.95 -11.26
CA ASP A 341 -56.04 3.37 -11.06
C ASP A 341 -54.59 3.58 -10.59
N ILE A 342 -53.70 3.96 -11.51
CA ILE A 342 -52.27 4.21 -11.25
C ILE A 342 -52.07 5.25 -10.14
N GLY A 343 -53.05 6.13 -9.92
CA GLY A 343 -53.07 7.07 -8.80
C GLY A 343 -53.07 6.38 -7.42
N ALA A 344 -53.30 5.08 -7.32
CA ALA A 344 -53.14 4.32 -6.08
C ALA A 344 -51.66 4.03 -5.74
N LEU A 345 -50.74 4.09 -6.72
CA LEU A 345 -49.33 3.74 -6.55
C LEU A 345 -48.50 4.90 -5.99
N ASN A 346 -47.48 4.56 -5.19
CA ASN A 346 -46.45 5.52 -4.78
C ASN A 346 -45.34 5.68 -5.83
N ALA A 347 -44.46 6.66 -5.65
CA ALA A 347 -43.39 6.96 -6.62
C ALA A 347 -42.46 5.77 -6.92
N ARG A 348 -42.11 4.94 -5.92
CA ARG A 348 -41.24 3.76 -6.11
C ARG A 348 -41.96 2.65 -6.89
N GLN A 349 -43.23 2.43 -6.62
CA GLN A 349 -44.07 1.48 -7.35
C GLN A 349 -44.26 1.93 -8.80
N LEU A 350 -44.53 3.21 -9.02
CA LEU A 350 -44.64 3.80 -10.34
C LEU A 350 -43.32 3.74 -11.13
N GLN A 351 -42.17 3.84 -10.46
CA GLN A 351 -40.88 3.68 -11.12
C GLN A 351 -40.69 2.24 -11.63
N LYS A 352 -41.14 1.22 -10.89
CA LYS A 352 -41.11 -0.18 -11.33
C LYS A 352 -41.99 -0.46 -12.54
N THR A 353 -43.03 0.35 -12.78
CA THR A 353 -43.87 0.19 -13.97
C THR A 353 -43.27 0.79 -15.23
N LYS A 354 -42.15 1.51 -15.12
CA LYS A 354 -41.41 2.08 -16.25
C LYS A 354 -40.34 1.12 -16.80
N THR A 355 -40.00 0.06 -16.06
CA THR A 355 -39.07 -0.97 -16.50
C THR A 355 -39.82 -2.10 -17.20
N GLN A 356 -39.22 -2.64 -18.25
CA GLN A 356 -39.81 -3.72 -19.05
C GLN A 356 -39.09 -5.04 -18.79
N ILE A 357 -39.74 -6.14 -19.16
CA ILE A 357 -39.09 -7.44 -19.27
C ILE A 357 -38.00 -7.34 -20.33
N VAL A 358 -36.82 -7.87 -20.03
CA VAL A 358 -35.69 -7.93 -20.96
C VAL A 358 -35.32 -9.39 -21.25
N PRO A 359 -34.68 -9.70 -22.38
CA PRO A 359 -34.14 -11.03 -22.63
C PRO A 359 -33.17 -11.44 -21.53
N PHE A 360 -33.20 -12.71 -21.14
CA PHE A 360 -32.18 -13.26 -20.25
C PHE A 360 -30.82 -13.23 -20.95
N PRO A 361 -29.73 -12.93 -20.21
CA PRO A 361 -28.39 -13.11 -20.74
C PRO A 361 -28.15 -14.59 -21.06
N SER A 362 -27.38 -14.82 -22.13
CA SER A 362 -26.84 -16.13 -22.46
C SER A 362 -25.91 -16.64 -21.36
N ASP A 363 -25.65 -17.95 -21.38
CA ASP A 363 -24.77 -18.58 -20.39
C ASP A 363 -23.34 -18.03 -20.47
N ILE A 364 -22.86 -17.74 -21.69
CA ILE A 364 -21.54 -17.12 -21.92
C ILE A 364 -21.51 -15.69 -21.36
N GLU A 365 -22.55 -14.88 -21.57
CA GLU A 365 -22.60 -13.53 -20.99
C GLU A 365 -22.62 -13.59 -19.45
N MET A 366 -23.32 -14.55 -18.87
CA MET A 366 -23.33 -14.75 -17.41
C MET A 366 -21.94 -15.14 -16.88
N VAL A 367 -21.21 -15.97 -17.60
CA VAL A 367 -19.82 -16.32 -17.29
C VAL A 367 -18.88 -15.11 -17.42
N ILE A 368 -19.04 -14.32 -18.48
CA ILE A 368 -18.26 -13.09 -18.67
C ILE A 368 -18.52 -12.11 -17.52
N ARG A 369 -19.76 -11.99 -17.03
CA ARG A 369 -20.10 -11.17 -15.86
C ARG A 369 -19.46 -11.65 -14.55
N CYS A 370 -18.94 -12.88 -14.48
CA CYS A 370 -18.16 -13.38 -13.34
C CYS A 370 -16.68 -13.01 -13.43
N SER A 371 -16.19 -12.49 -14.57
CA SER A 371 -14.77 -12.24 -14.81
C SER A 371 -14.15 -11.35 -13.75
N GLU A 372 -14.80 -10.26 -13.40
CA GLU A 372 -14.24 -9.27 -12.49
C GLU A 372 -14.09 -9.82 -11.07
N SER A 373 -15.12 -10.53 -10.60
CA SER A 373 -15.06 -11.25 -9.33
C SER A 373 -13.96 -12.33 -9.34
N LEU A 374 -13.76 -13.00 -10.47
CA LEU A 374 -12.73 -14.03 -10.63
C LEU A 374 -11.32 -13.41 -10.64
N LYS A 375 -11.10 -12.32 -11.38
CA LYS A 375 -9.84 -11.55 -11.39
C LYS A 375 -9.46 -11.12 -9.98
N GLN A 376 -10.42 -10.57 -9.23
CA GLN A 376 -10.22 -10.16 -7.84
C GLN A 376 -9.88 -11.34 -6.92
N ALA A 377 -10.54 -12.49 -7.10
CA ALA A 377 -10.24 -13.70 -6.32
C ALA A 377 -8.83 -14.23 -6.60
N ILE A 378 -8.43 -14.28 -7.88
CA ILE A 378 -7.08 -14.69 -8.30
C ILE A 378 -6.04 -13.75 -7.70
N ARG A 379 -6.21 -12.44 -7.89
CA ARG A 379 -5.32 -11.41 -7.35
C ARG A 379 -5.20 -11.50 -5.83
N GLY A 380 -6.33 -11.61 -5.13
CA GLY A 380 -6.36 -11.73 -3.67
C GLY A 380 -5.62 -12.97 -3.17
N SER A 381 -5.79 -14.10 -3.86
CA SER A 381 -5.07 -15.34 -3.53
C SER A 381 -3.56 -15.17 -3.72
N ILE A 382 -3.11 -14.68 -4.88
CA ILE A 382 -1.68 -14.46 -5.17
C ILE A 382 -1.07 -13.49 -4.15
N GLN A 383 -1.75 -12.38 -3.85
CA GLN A 383 -1.29 -11.40 -2.87
C GLN A 383 -1.15 -11.98 -1.46
N SER A 384 -2.13 -12.77 -1.00
CA SER A 384 -2.10 -13.42 0.32
C SER A 384 -0.95 -14.42 0.45
N ASN A 385 -0.56 -15.05 -0.66
CA ASN A 385 0.45 -16.07 -0.74
C ASN A 385 1.82 -15.57 -1.24
N ARG A 386 2.00 -14.26 -1.42
CA ARG A 386 3.25 -13.66 -1.92
C ARG A 386 4.51 -14.13 -1.18
N ARG A 387 4.40 -14.42 0.12
CA ARG A 387 5.50 -14.88 0.97
C ARG A 387 6.06 -16.26 0.60
N LEU A 388 5.35 -17.02 -0.23
CA LEU A 388 5.77 -18.33 -0.70
C LEU A 388 6.72 -18.23 -1.89
N ILE A 389 6.72 -17.07 -2.55
CA ILE A 389 7.56 -16.76 -3.71
C ILE A 389 8.64 -15.84 -3.19
N PHE A 390 9.87 -16.35 -3.16
CA PHE A 390 11.00 -15.58 -2.65
C PHE A 390 11.83 -15.12 -3.80
#